data_AF-A0A2N6AD07-F1
#
_entry.id   AF-A0A2N6AD07-F1
#
_cell.length_a   1.000
_cell.length_b   1.000
_cell.length_c   1.000
_cell.angle_alpha   90.00
_cell.angle_beta   90.00
_cell.angle_gamma   90.00
#
_symmetry.space_group_name_H-M   'P 1'
#
loop_
_entity.id
_entity.type
_entity.pdbx_description
1 polymer ?
#
loop_
_entity_poly.entity_id
_entity_poly.type
_entity_poly.pdbx_seq_one_letter_code
_entity_poly.pdbx_strand_id
1 'polypeptide(L)' 'MTITLKEVPSGTDLTIVQDWIPDIIPEDACILGWQQSLLLLELLVTPEILD' A
#
# COMPACT_ATOMS: atom_id res chain seq x y z
N MET A 1 13.02 -3.88 -0.82
CA MET A 1 11.62 -3.52 -0.51
C MET A 1 11.45 -3.54 0.99
N THR A 2 10.92 -2.48 1.54
CA THR A 2 10.72 -2.29 2.98
C THR A 2 9.31 -1.78 3.22
N ILE A 3 8.59 -2.41 4.15
CA ILE A 3 7.25 -2.00 4.58
C ILE A 3 7.33 -1.68 6.07
N THR A 4 6.89 -0.48 6.44
CA THR A 4 6.84 -0.02 7.83
C THR A 4 5.39 0.25 8.21
N LEU A 5 4.98 -0.36 9.33
CA LEU A 5 3.67 -0.16 9.95
C LEU A 5 3.90 0.48 11.31
N LYS A 6 3.16 1.54 11.60
CA LYS A 6 3.22 2.24 12.89
C LYS A 6 1.82 2.41 13.43
N GLU A 7 1.59 1.93 14.64
CA GLU A 7 0.34 2.16 15.36
C GLU A 7 0.15 3.66 15.61
N VAL A 8 -1.05 4.16 15.33
CA VAL A 8 -1.48 5.53 15.61
C VAL A 8 -2.91 5.49 16.19
N PRO A 9 -3.36 6.51 16.94
CA PRO A 9 -4.67 6.46 17.60
C PRO A 9 -5.86 6.18 16.67
N SER A 10 -5.76 6.57 15.39
CA SER A 10 -6.80 6.38 14.38
C SER A 10 -6.60 5.15 13.49
N GLY A 11 -5.65 4.27 13.80
CA GLY A 11 -5.37 3.08 13.00
C GLY A 11 -3.88 2.79 12.87
N THR A 12 -3.41 2.61 11.62
CA THR A 12 -2.00 2.29 11.34
C THR A 12 -1.49 3.16 10.21
N ASP A 13 -0.37 3.83 10.43
CA ASP A 13 0.39 4.54 9.41
C ASP A 13 1.26 3.54 8.64
N LEU A 14 1.17 3.57 7.31
CA LEU A 14 1.79 2.61 6.38
C LEU A 14 2.76 3.36 5.45
N THR A 15 4.02 2.97 5.47
CA THR A 15 5.05 3.45 4.54
C THR A 15 5.68 2.28 3.77
N ILE A 16 5.80 2.42 2.45
CA ILE A 16 6.38 1.42 1.54
C ILE A 16 7.52 2.06 0.76
N VAL A 17 8.69 1.44 0.77
CA VAL A 17 9.86 1.86 -0.01
C VAL A 17 10.33 0.71 -0.90
N GLN A 18 10.46 0.97 -2.20
CA GLN A 18 10.97 0.03 -3.19
C GLN A 18 12.18 0.62 -3.91
N ASP A 19 13.37 0.44 -3.34
CA ASP A 19 14.63 1.01 -3.84
C ASP A 19 15.15 0.40 -5.15
N TRP A 20 14.59 -0.72 -5.60
CA TRP A 20 15.04 -1.45 -6.79
C TRP A 20 13.86 -1.78 -7.70
N ILE A 21 13.52 -0.83 -8.56
CA ILE A 21 12.61 -1.05 -9.68
C ILE A 21 13.45 -1.56 -10.86
N PRO A 22 13.17 -2.75 -11.43
CA PRO A 22 13.88 -3.25 -12.60
C PRO A 22 13.74 -2.30 -13.79
N ASP A 23 14.80 -2.10 -14.59
CA ASP A 23 14.82 -1.18 -15.75
C ASP A 23 13.71 -1.45 -16.79
N ILE A 24 13.24 -2.70 -16.88
CA ILE A 24 12.14 -3.09 -17.77
C ILE A 24 10.77 -2.60 -17.30
N ILE A 25 10.64 -2.20 -16.04
CA ILE A 25 9.41 -1.71 -15.44
C ILE A 25 9.47 -0.17 -15.41
N PRO A 26 8.59 0.53 -16.14
CA PRO A 26 8.44 1.97 -15.97
C PRO A 26 8.08 2.32 -14.52
N GLU A 27 8.69 3.35 -13.94
CA GLU A 27 8.43 3.79 -12.56
C GLU A 27 6.93 4.04 -12.33
N ASP A 28 6.26 4.72 -13.25
CA ASP A 28 4.82 4.99 -13.20
C ASP A 28 3.98 3.70 -13.16
N ALA A 29 4.43 2.62 -13.80
CA ALA A 29 3.74 1.34 -13.76
C ALA A 29 3.89 0.67 -12.38
N CYS A 30 5.03 0.83 -11.73
CA CYS A 30 5.24 0.37 -10.36
C CYS A 30 4.35 1.14 -9.37
N ILE A 31 4.29 2.47 -9.51
CA ILE A 31 3.41 3.34 -8.71
C ILE A 31 1.95 2.95 -8.92
N LEU A 32 1.51 2.77 -10.17
CA LEU A 32 0.14 2.38 -10.49
C LEU A 32 -0.23 1.02 -9.88
N GLY A 33 0.67 0.04 -9.96
CA GLY A 33 0.47 -1.28 -9.33
C GLY A 33 0.32 -1.19 -7.81
N TRP A 34 1.12 -0.33 -7.16
CA TRP A 34 0.98 -0.05 -5.72
C TRP A 34 -0.34 0.65 -5.40
N GLN A 35 -0.76 1.64 -6.18
CA GLN A 35 -2.06 2.31 -5.98
C GLN A 35 -3.23 1.33 -6.03
N GLN A 36 -3.23 0.43 -7.02
CA GLN A 36 -4.25 -0.62 -7.13
C GLN A 36 -4.22 -1.58 -5.94
N SER A 37 -3.03 -1.98 -5.51
CA SER A 37 -2.86 -2.87 -4.36
C SER A 37 -3.33 -2.22 -3.05
N LEU A 38 -3.07 -0.93 -2.86
CA LEU A 38 -3.49 -0.18 -1.68
C LEU A 38 -5.02 0.04 -1.66
N LEU A 39 -5.64 0.22 -2.82
CA LEU A 39 -7.10 0.25 -2.93
C LEU A 39 -7.72 -1.09 -2.52
N LEU A 40 -7.14 -2.22 -2.96
CA LEU A 40 -7.59 -3.55 -2.55
C LEU A 40 -7.34 -3.79 -1.05
N LEU A 41 -6.24 -3.28 -0.52
CA LEU A 41 -5.94 -3.37 0.91
C LEU A 41 -6.98 -2.60 1.72
N GLU A 42 -7.35 -1.39 1.30
CA GLU A 42 -8.41 -0.60 1.94
C GLU A 42 -9.73 -1.39 2.03
N LEU A 43 -10.15 -2.02 0.93
CA LEU A 43 -11.35 -2.86 0.89
C LEU A 43 -11.25 -4.08 1.80
N LEU A 44 -10.05 -4.65 1.97
CA LEU A 44 -9.81 -5.80 2.82
C LEU A 44 -9.84 -5.44 4.31
N VAL A 45 -9.24 -4.31 4.68
CA VAL A 45 -9.06 -3.92 6.09
C VAL A 45 -10.21 -3.07 6.64
N THR A 46 -11.07 -2.53 5.76
CA THR A 46 -12.23 -1.72 6.13
C THR A 46 -13.51 -2.47 5.78
N PRO A 47 -13.90 -3.50 6.55
CA PRO A 47 -15.15 -4.20 6.29
C PRO A 47 -16.34 -3.27 6.57
N GLU A 48 -17.29 -3.18 5.63
CA GLU A 48 -18.61 -2.64 5.93
C GLU A 48 -19.37 -3.66 6.80
N ILE A 49 -19.31 -3.45 8.11
CA ILE A 49 -20.07 -4.22 9.09
C ILE A 49 -21.32 -3.38 9.41
N LEU A 50 -22.49 -3.88 9.04
CA LEU A 50 -23.76 -3.33 9.54
C LEU A 50 -23.87 -3.71 11.02
N ASP A 51 -23.99 -2.70 11.88
CA ASP A 51 -24.24 -2.85 13.32
C ASP A 51 -25.53 -3.65 13.62
#